data_AF-A0A959E6J5-F1
#
_entry.id   AF-A0A959E6J5-F1
#
_cell.length_a   1.000
_cell.length_b   1.000
_cell.length_c   1.000
_cell.angle_alpha   90.00
_cell.angle_beta   90.00
_cell.angle_gamma   90.00
#
_symmetry.space_group_name_H-M   'P 1'
#
loop_
_entity.id
_entity.type
_entity.pdbx_description
1 polymer ?
#
loop_
_entity_poly.entity_id
_entity_poly.type
_entity_poly.pdbx_seq_one_letter_code
_entity_poly.pdbx_strand_id
1 'polypeptide(L)'
;GVFLGLAVLTKWWVGLIIIPVFFFLTLQKTGWKRALGWSILVLSTGLLIALPWQVYIHLHFPLEAAWESRFNLLHFTEVLEGHVHPWWFFLDRARTNWNELIYPAWLFFAYLLMKNRSRPEYWAIAVWSFLPYLVFSAAMTKMRGYVLLTAPAQFMILALFLGFLSGRFNTRMGWAFRFVFAAVILLGLRYGYERARFFWPPEAQAAMNKDIKALTTQLDEKTVVFNTPYFIEIMFYTPAIAYERMPTEEDLNKLTKAGYQIRYAVLAEGHLKLMETPGH
;
A
#
# COMPACT_ATOMS: atom_id res chain seq x y z
N GLY A 1 17.83 4.40 12.35
CA GLY A 1 17.19 5.20 13.40
C GLY A 1 16.23 6.19 12.79
N VAL A 2 16.75 7.30 12.26
CA VAL A 2 15.93 8.38 11.68
C VAL A 2 14.91 7.89 10.64
N PHE A 3 15.36 7.16 9.61
CA PHE A 3 14.45 6.61 8.59
C PHE A 3 13.41 5.62 9.15
N LEU A 4 13.73 4.90 10.23
CA LEU A 4 12.75 4.06 10.91
C LEU A 4 11.67 4.92 11.57
N GLY A 5 12.04 6.00 12.26
CA GLY A 5 11.09 6.94 12.85
C GLY A 5 10.17 7.57 11.80
N LEU A 6 10.73 8.01 10.67
CA LEU A 6 9.94 8.53 9.54
C LEU A 6 8.99 7.48 8.96
N ALA A 7 9.45 6.22 8.83
CA ALA A 7 8.60 5.13 8.37
C ALA A 7 7.44 4.87 9.35
N VAL A 8 7.69 4.92 10.66
CA VAL A 8 6.64 4.79 11.69
C VAL A 8 5.65 5.94 11.63
N LEU A 9 6.10 7.17 11.42
CA LEU A 9 5.20 8.32 11.24
C LEU A 9 4.35 8.22 9.97
N THR A 10 4.82 7.52 8.94
CA THR A 10 4.11 7.36 7.66
C THR A 10 3.13 6.19 7.68
N LYS A 11 3.52 5.06 8.27
CA LYS A 11 2.80 3.77 8.15
C LYS A 11 2.81 2.93 9.44
N TRP A 12 2.95 3.58 10.60
CA TRP A 12 2.86 2.97 11.93
C TRP A 12 3.84 1.80 12.12
N TRP A 13 3.42 0.75 12.83
CA TRP A 13 4.21 -0.41 13.22
C TRP A 13 4.78 -1.21 12.04
N VAL A 14 4.20 -1.07 10.85
CA VAL A 14 4.70 -1.72 9.64
C VAL A 14 6.15 -1.31 9.32
N GLY A 15 6.53 -0.07 9.66
CA GLY A 15 7.90 0.42 9.52
C GLY A 15 8.93 -0.34 10.35
N LEU A 16 8.51 -1.03 11.42
CA LEU A 16 9.41 -1.77 12.31
C LEU A 16 10.05 -2.99 11.66
N ILE A 17 9.60 -3.43 10.48
CA ILE A 17 10.25 -4.54 9.77
C ILE A 17 11.74 -4.31 9.50
N ILE A 18 12.18 -3.07 9.43
CA ILE A 18 13.60 -2.77 9.24
C ILE A 18 14.47 -3.30 10.40
N ILE A 19 13.91 -3.48 11.60
CA ILE A 19 14.63 -3.98 12.77
C ILE A 19 15.15 -5.41 12.56
N PRO A 20 14.31 -6.42 12.26
CA PRO A 20 14.82 -7.76 12.00
C PRO A 20 15.74 -7.80 10.76
N VAL A 21 15.46 -7.01 9.72
CA VAL A 21 16.36 -6.91 8.55
C VAL A 21 17.76 -6.43 8.94
N PHE A 22 17.83 -5.35 9.71
CA PHE A 22 19.09 -4.77 10.20
C PHE A 22 19.81 -5.71 11.17
N PHE A 23 19.07 -6.42 12.03
CA PHE A 23 19.63 -7.44 12.90
C PHE A 23 20.39 -8.52 12.11
N PHE A 24 19.76 -9.09 11.07
CA PHE A 24 20.42 -10.12 10.26
C PHE A 24 21.66 -9.57 9.55
N LEU A 25 21.62 -8.35 9.00
CA LEU A 25 22.78 -7.73 8.34
C LEU A 25 23.98 -7.53 9.27
N THR A 26 23.74 -7.27 10.55
CA THR A 26 24.80 -7.01 11.54
C THR A 26 25.26 -8.26 12.29
N LEU A 27 24.48 -9.34 12.23
CA LEU A 27 24.68 -10.56 13.00
C LEU A 27 26.06 -11.18 12.81
N GLN A 28 26.54 -11.32 11.57
CA GLN A 28 27.84 -11.95 11.34
C GLN A 28 29.03 -11.04 11.60
N LYS A 29 28.89 -9.75 11.29
CA LYS A 29 29.99 -8.79 11.46
C LYS A 29 30.31 -8.55 12.93
N THR A 30 29.33 -8.70 13.81
CA THR A 30 29.44 -8.24 15.20
C THR A 30 29.08 -9.30 16.25
N GLY A 31 28.45 -10.41 15.85
CA GLY A 31 27.90 -11.41 16.77
C GLY A 31 26.55 -10.99 17.35
N TRP A 32 25.80 -11.95 17.92
CA TRP A 32 24.40 -11.73 18.31
C TRP A 32 24.19 -10.60 19.32
N LYS A 33 25.04 -10.49 20.35
CA LYS A 33 24.91 -9.47 21.41
C LYS A 33 25.05 -8.07 20.85
N ARG A 34 26.05 -7.85 19.98
CA ARG A 34 26.30 -6.54 19.37
C ARG A 34 25.24 -6.22 18.31
N ALA A 35 24.83 -7.19 17.50
CA ALA A 35 23.74 -7.02 16.56
C ALA A 35 22.45 -6.61 17.26
N LEU A 36 22.12 -7.25 18.40
CA LEU A 36 20.99 -6.85 19.23
C LEU A 36 21.16 -5.43 19.79
N GLY A 37 22.33 -5.09 20.33
CA GLY A 37 22.63 -3.74 20.81
C GLY A 37 22.47 -2.67 19.75
N TRP A 38 22.96 -2.92 18.52
CA TRP A 38 22.77 -2.00 17.40
C TRP A 38 21.31 -1.90 16.96
N SER A 39 20.57 -3.00 16.93
CA SER A 39 19.13 -2.98 16.63
C SER A 39 18.33 -2.20 17.68
N ILE A 40 18.67 -2.33 18.97
CA ILE A 40 18.08 -1.52 20.04
C ILE A 40 18.41 -0.05 19.84
N LEU A 41 19.66 0.31 19.54
CA LEU A 41 20.03 1.70 19.27
C LEU A 41 19.26 2.29 18.08
N VAL A 42 19.09 1.51 17.00
CA VAL A 42 18.29 1.90 15.84
C VAL A 42 16.83 2.12 16.22
N LEU A 43 16.26 1.23 17.04
CA LEU A 43 14.89 1.34 17.53
C LEU A 43 14.73 2.57 18.43
N SER A 44 15.60 2.76 19.42
CA SER A 44 15.59 3.92 20.32
C SER A 44 15.68 5.23 19.54
N THR A 45 16.57 5.30 18.55
CA THR A 45 16.68 6.49 17.67
C THR A 45 15.40 6.70 16.85
N GLY A 46 14.76 5.62 16.37
CA GLY A 46 13.48 5.71 15.67
C GLY A 46 12.34 6.20 16.56
N LEU A 47 12.28 5.71 17.80
CA LEU A 47 11.33 6.15 18.81
C LEU A 47 11.52 7.62 19.16
N LEU A 48 12.76 8.10 19.32
CA LEU A 48 13.01 9.54 19.57
C LEU A 48 12.43 10.45 18.48
N ILE A 49 12.35 9.97 17.23
CA ILE A 49 11.75 10.71 16.12
C ILE A 49 10.23 10.57 16.07
N ALA A 50 9.69 9.37 16.29
CA ALA A 50 8.26 9.11 16.14
C ALA A 50 7.42 9.46 17.39
N LEU A 51 8.00 9.31 18.58
CA LEU A 51 7.30 9.45 19.85
C LEU A 51 6.75 10.86 20.11
N PRO A 52 7.44 11.98 19.78
CA PRO A 52 6.90 13.32 20.02
C PRO A 52 5.52 13.54 19.36
N TRP A 53 5.34 13.05 18.13
CA TRP A 53 4.06 13.12 17.43
C TRP A 53 3.00 12.24 18.11
N GLN A 54 3.37 11.01 18.48
CA GLN A 54 2.47 10.10 19.19
C GLN A 54 1.98 10.71 20.52
N VAL A 55 2.89 11.29 21.30
CA VAL A 55 2.53 11.98 22.55
C VAL A 55 1.61 13.17 22.26
N TYR A 56 1.93 13.99 21.26
CA TYR A 56 1.11 15.15 20.89
C TYR A 56 -0.34 14.76 20.55
N ILE A 57 -0.54 13.77 19.67
CA ILE A 57 -1.89 13.36 19.26
C ILE A 57 -2.69 12.75 20.42
N HIS A 58 -2.04 11.99 21.32
CA HIS A 58 -2.74 11.41 22.46
C HIS A 58 -3.09 12.45 23.55
N LEU A 59 -2.39 13.58 23.60
CA LEU A 59 -2.70 14.68 24.53
C LEU A 59 -3.74 15.65 23.97
N HIS A 60 -3.64 16.01 22.69
CA HIS A 60 -4.50 17.03 22.07
C HIS A 60 -5.73 16.46 21.35
N PHE A 61 -5.67 15.21 20.88
CA PHE A 61 -6.73 14.53 20.12
C PHE A 61 -6.95 13.09 20.64
N PRO A 62 -7.24 12.92 21.94
CA PRO A 62 -7.25 11.60 22.58
C PRO A 62 -8.29 10.64 21.97
N LEU A 63 -9.45 11.16 21.55
CA LEU A 63 -10.51 10.36 20.97
C LEU A 63 -10.12 9.86 19.57
N GLU A 64 -9.60 10.75 18.73
CA GLU A 64 -9.15 10.45 17.37
C GLU A 64 -7.95 9.52 17.39
N ALA A 65 -6.97 9.77 18.28
CA ALA A 65 -5.80 8.92 18.42
C ALA A 65 -6.17 7.51 18.91
N ALA A 66 -7.12 7.39 19.84
CA ALA A 66 -7.63 6.09 20.29
C ALA A 66 -8.42 5.38 19.19
N TRP A 67 -9.26 6.11 18.44
CA TRP A 67 -10.02 5.57 17.32
C TRP A 67 -9.09 5.04 16.23
N GLU A 68 -8.09 5.81 15.80
CA GLU A 68 -7.12 5.44 14.78
C GLU A 68 -6.26 4.24 15.21
N SER A 69 -5.79 4.23 16.47
CA SER A 69 -5.04 3.11 17.04
C SER A 69 -5.86 1.82 17.02
N ARG A 70 -7.13 1.91 17.41
CA ARG A 70 -8.06 0.77 17.40
C ARG A 70 -8.35 0.32 15.97
N PHE A 71 -8.65 1.25 15.06
CA PHE A 71 -8.94 0.95 13.66
C PHE A 71 -7.78 0.22 12.98
N ASN A 72 -6.53 0.62 13.23
CA ASN A 72 -5.35 -0.10 12.75
C ASN A 72 -5.26 -1.53 13.28
N LEU A 73 -5.64 -1.78 14.54
CA LEU A 73 -5.70 -3.13 15.10
C LEU A 73 -6.80 -3.98 14.47
N LEU A 74 -7.97 -3.38 14.17
CA LEU A 74 -9.10 -4.08 13.57
C LEU A 74 -8.76 -4.72 12.22
N HIS A 75 -7.82 -4.17 11.44
CA HIS A 75 -7.37 -4.79 10.19
C HIS A 75 -6.80 -6.21 10.39
N PHE A 76 -6.29 -6.54 11.58
CA PHE A 76 -5.76 -7.87 11.90
C PHE A 76 -6.85 -8.83 12.39
N THR A 77 -7.90 -8.35 13.04
CA THR A 77 -8.91 -9.18 13.71
C THR A 77 -10.25 -9.24 12.98
N GLU A 78 -10.54 -8.24 12.16
CA GLU A 78 -11.82 -8.06 11.48
C GLU A 78 -11.60 -7.84 9.97
N VAL A 79 -12.65 -8.10 9.21
CA VAL A 79 -12.70 -7.78 7.79
C VAL A 79 -13.27 -6.38 7.66
N LEU A 80 -12.43 -5.45 7.21
CA LEU A 80 -12.83 -4.09 6.91
C LEU A 80 -13.05 -3.92 5.40
N GLU A 81 -13.99 -3.05 5.03
CA GLU A 81 -14.16 -2.55 3.65
C GLU A 81 -14.35 -3.67 2.60
N GLY A 82 -14.93 -4.80 2.98
CA GLY A 82 -15.19 -5.93 2.07
C GLY A 82 -13.93 -6.63 1.55
N HIS A 83 -12.76 -6.38 2.16
CA HIS A 83 -11.48 -6.97 1.75
C HIS A 83 -11.27 -8.41 2.24
N VAL A 84 -12.28 -9.27 2.02
CA VAL A 84 -12.20 -10.71 2.31
C VAL A 84 -11.39 -11.41 1.23
N HIS A 85 -10.21 -11.89 1.57
CA HIS A 85 -9.41 -12.71 0.67
C HIS A 85 -8.76 -13.92 1.38
N PRO A 86 -8.48 -15.01 0.65
CA PRO A 86 -7.79 -16.19 1.19
C PRO A 86 -6.39 -15.88 1.73
N TRP A 87 -5.83 -16.76 2.57
CA TRP A 87 -4.49 -16.58 3.14
C TRP A 87 -3.38 -16.49 2.07
N TRP A 88 -3.55 -17.14 0.91
CA TRP A 88 -2.62 -17.09 -0.22
C TRP A 88 -2.79 -15.87 -1.13
N PHE A 89 -3.65 -14.91 -0.78
CA PHE A 89 -3.93 -13.71 -1.59
C PHE A 89 -2.67 -12.98 -2.05
N PHE A 90 -1.73 -12.71 -1.14
CA PHE A 90 -0.50 -12.00 -1.49
C PHE A 90 0.42 -12.82 -2.39
N LEU A 91 0.43 -14.16 -2.22
CA LEU A 91 1.18 -15.06 -3.09
C LEU A 91 0.62 -15.06 -4.50
N ASP A 92 -0.71 -15.12 -4.66
CA ASP A 92 -1.38 -15.02 -5.97
C ASP A 92 -1.09 -13.66 -6.64
N ARG A 93 -1.11 -12.57 -5.85
CA ARG A 93 -0.84 -11.22 -6.35
C ARG A 93 0.63 -10.96 -6.68
N ALA A 94 1.57 -11.78 -6.21
CA ALA A 94 2.99 -11.58 -6.46
C ALA A 94 3.34 -11.52 -7.97
N ARG A 95 2.65 -12.33 -8.80
CA ARG A 95 2.85 -12.32 -10.27
C ARG A 95 2.55 -10.98 -10.92
N THR A 96 1.54 -10.29 -10.40
CA THR A 96 1.04 -9.01 -10.92
C THR A 96 1.75 -7.83 -10.24
N ASN A 97 2.20 -7.99 -9.00
CA ASN A 97 2.91 -6.93 -8.28
C ASN A 97 4.36 -6.82 -8.70
N TRP A 98 5.05 -7.95 -8.92
CA TRP A 98 6.50 -7.98 -9.13
C TRP A 98 6.88 -8.40 -10.54
N ASN A 99 6.49 -9.60 -10.95
CA ASN A 99 6.73 -10.17 -12.27
C ASN A 99 6.03 -11.54 -12.36
N GLU A 100 5.54 -11.95 -13.52
CA GLU A 100 4.95 -13.29 -13.69
C GLU A 100 5.95 -14.42 -13.42
N LEU A 101 7.23 -14.16 -13.66
CA LEU A 101 8.32 -15.10 -13.38
C LEU A 101 8.93 -14.92 -11.98
N ILE A 102 8.21 -14.29 -11.05
CA ILE A 102 8.68 -14.13 -9.67
C ILE A 102 8.82 -15.48 -8.94
N TYR A 103 7.95 -16.46 -9.19
CA TYR A 103 8.02 -17.75 -8.49
C TYR A 103 9.28 -18.55 -8.82
N PRO A 104 9.70 -18.69 -10.10
CA PRO A 104 11.03 -19.21 -10.42
C PRO A 104 12.17 -18.44 -9.74
N ALA A 105 12.08 -17.11 -9.67
CA ALA A 105 13.09 -16.29 -8.99
C ALA A 105 13.13 -16.57 -7.47
N TRP A 106 11.98 -16.78 -6.83
CA TRP A 106 11.89 -17.20 -5.43
C TRP A 106 12.46 -18.60 -5.19
N LEU A 107 12.18 -19.57 -6.06
CA LEU A 107 12.76 -20.91 -5.96
C LEU A 107 14.29 -20.86 -6.12
N PHE A 108 14.77 -20.08 -7.08
CA PHE A 108 16.20 -19.83 -7.26
C PHE A 108 16.82 -19.16 -6.02
N PHE A 109 16.15 -18.16 -5.45
CA PHE A 109 16.63 -17.49 -4.25
C PHE A 109 16.62 -18.42 -3.03
N ALA A 110 15.62 -19.28 -2.88
CA ALA A 110 15.60 -20.31 -1.85
C ALA A 110 16.79 -21.28 -2.00
N TYR A 111 17.12 -21.68 -3.23
CA TYR A 111 18.34 -22.43 -3.50
C TYR A 111 19.61 -21.68 -3.08
N LEU A 112 19.73 -20.38 -3.41
CA LEU A 112 20.88 -19.56 -2.98
C LEU A 112 20.97 -19.47 -1.46
N LEU A 113 19.85 -19.27 -0.77
CA LEU A 113 19.78 -19.18 0.69
C LEU A 113 20.21 -20.50 1.34
N MET A 114 19.75 -21.64 0.83
CA MET A 114 20.13 -22.96 1.32
C MET A 114 21.61 -23.28 1.07
N LYS A 115 22.15 -22.89 -0.09
CA LYS A 115 23.56 -23.09 -0.42
C LYS A 115 24.50 -22.19 0.37
N ASN A 116 24.04 -20.98 0.72
CA ASN A 116 24.85 -19.96 1.37
C ASN A 116 24.25 -19.57 2.74
N ARG A 117 23.93 -20.56 3.58
CA ARG A 117 23.34 -20.33 4.91
C ARG A 117 24.18 -19.44 5.82
N SER A 118 25.48 -19.39 5.57
CA SER A 118 26.46 -18.52 6.23
C SER A 118 26.55 -17.13 5.60
N ARG A 119 25.62 -16.68 4.74
CA ARG A 119 25.59 -15.31 4.24
C ARG A 119 24.37 -14.54 4.79
N PRO A 120 24.59 -13.57 5.69
CA PRO A 120 23.53 -12.87 6.40
C PRO A 120 22.76 -11.94 5.47
N GLU A 121 23.36 -11.52 4.36
CA GLU A 121 22.72 -10.68 3.36
C GLU A 121 21.52 -11.41 2.73
N TYR A 122 21.65 -12.71 2.48
CA TYR A 122 20.53 -13.51 1.96
C TYR A 122 19.44 -13.70 3.01
N TRP A 123 19.78 -13.86 4.29
CA TRP A 123 18.79 -13.89 5.36
C TRP A 123 18.08 -12.54 5.52
N ALA A 124 18.80 -11.44 5.43
CA ALA A 124 18.22 -10.09 5.48
C ALA A 124 17.25 -9.86 4.30
N ILE A 125 17.64 -10.24 3.08
CA ILE A 125 16.75 -10.17 1.91
C ILE A 125 15.55 -11.10 2.09
N ALA A 126 15.74 -12.32 2.61
CA ALA A 126 14.64 -13.26 2.85
C ALA A 126 13.63 -12.71 3.87
N VAL A 127 14.11 -12.17 4.98
CA VAL A 127 13.26 -11.56 6.01
C VAL A 127 12.54 -10.33 5.46
N TRP A 128 13.25 -9.45 4.74
CA TRP A 128 12.64 -8.27 4.13
C TRP A 128 11.57 -8.65 3.08
N SER A 129 11.85 -9.68 2.30
CA SER A 129 10.97 -10.17 1.23
C SER A 129 9.72 -10.88 1.76
N PHE A 130 9.89 -11.81 2.70
CA PHE A 130 8.87 -12.80 3.03
C PHE A 130 8.21 -12.61 4.41
N LEU A 131 8.84 -11.90 5.36
CA LEU A 131 8.19 -11.64 6.65
C LEU A 131 6.87 -10.87 6.49
N PRO A 132 6.76 -9.84 5.63
CA PRO A 132 5.48 -9.15 5.39
C PRO A 132 4.43 -10.05 4.79
N TYR A 133 4.82 -10.97 3.91
CA TYR A 133 3.91 -11.94 3.34
C TYR A 133 3.30 -12.80 4.44
N LEU A 134 4.12 -13.33 5.35
CA LEU A 134 3.64 -14.14 6.47
C LEU A 134 2.71 -13.34 7.40
N VAL A 135 3.13 -12.13 7.80
CA VAL A 135 2.37 -11.28 8.73
C VAL A 135 1.04 -10.84 8.11
N PHE A 136 1.05 -10.33 6.88
CA PHE A 136 -0.16 -9.81 6.25
C PHE A 136 -1.07 -10.91 5.71
N SER A 137 -0.54 -12.08 5.31
CA SER A 137 -1.38 -13.24 5.00
C SER A 137 -2.18 -13.73 6.21
N ALA A 138 -1.64 -13.56 7.42
CA ALA A 138 -2.34 -13.87 8.66
C ALA A 138 -3.38 -12.81 9.08
N ALA A 139 -3.31 -11.59 8.52
CA ALA A 139 -4.30 -10.55 8.80
C ALA A 139 -5.66 -10.88 8.17
N MET A 140 -6.73 -10.53 8.87
CA MET A 140 -8.11 -10.73 8.38
C MET A 140 -8.39 -9.84 7.17
N THR A 141 -8.07 -8.55 7.26
CA THR A 141 -8.19 -7.60 6.15
C THR A 141 -6.96 -7.68 5.23
N LYS A 142 -7.17 -7.85 3.92
CA LYS A 142 -6.08 -8.00 2.94
C LYS A 142 -6.11 -6.91 1.87
N MET A 143 -5.37 -5.83 2.10
CA MET A 143 -5.25 -4.73 1.14
C MET A 143 -4.07 -4.93 0.18
N ARG A 144 -4.24 -4.56 -1.09
CA ARG A 144 -3.24 -4.77 -2.16
C ARG A 144 -1.88 -4.14 -1.85
N GLY A 145 -1.85 -3.02 -1.13
CA GLY A 145 -0.64 -2.24 -0.85
C GLY A 145 0.24 -2.77 0.29
N TYR A 146 -0.21 -3.76 1.08
CA TYR A 146 0.50 -4.17 2.30
C TYR A 146 1.90 -4.71 2.05
N VAL A 147 2.07 -5.53 1.01
CA VAL A 147 3.38 -6.09 0.66
C VAL A 147 4.25 -5.14 -0.16
N LEU A 148 3.80 -3.90 -0.44
CA LEU A 148 4.55 -2.95 -1.26
C LEU A 148 5.93 -2.62 -0.67
N LEU A 149 6.04 -2.63 0.66
CA LEU A 149 7.30 -2.40 1.37
C LEU A 149 8.38 -3.46 1.09
N THR A 150 7.99 -4.62 0.53
CA THR A 150 8.93 -5.67 0.11
C THR A 150 9.55 -5.39 -1.25
N ALA A 151 9.03 -4.43 -2.03
CA ALA A 151 9.42 -4.21 -3.42
C ALA A 151 10.94 -4.13 -3.63
N PRO A 152 11.73 -3.41 -2.82
CA PRO A 152 13.17 -3.37 -3.01
C PRO A 152 13.84 -4.75 -2.87
N ALA A 153 13.42 -5.55 -1.88
CA ALA A 153 13.92 -6.91 -1.71
C ALA A 153 13.50 -7.83 -2.86
N GLN A 154 12.27 -7.70 -3.35
CA GLN A 154 11.80 -8.46 -4.51
C GLN A 154 12.61 -8.13 -5.78
N PHE A 155 12.92 -6.85 -6.00
CA PHE A 155 13.77 -6.43 -7.13
C PHE A 155 15.21 -6.90 -6.98
N MET A 156 15.76 -6.95 -5.76
CA MET A 156 17.08 -7.58 -5.52
C MET A 156 17.05 -9.07 -5.88
N ILE A 157 16.00 -9.81 -5.49
CA ILE A 157 15.85 -11.22 -5.86
C ILE A 157 15.76 -11.39 -7.38
N LEU A 158 14.97 -10.56 -8.07
CA LEU A 158 14.89 -10.58 -9.54
C LEU A 158 16.22 -10.23 -10.20
N ALA A 159 16.97 -9.25 -9.67
CA ALA A 159 18.29 -8.89 -10.18
C ALA A 159 19.29 -10.04 -10.04
N LEU A 160 19.30 -10.73 -8.88
CA LEU A 160 20.11 -11.94 -8.68
C LEU A 160 19.73 -13.05 -9.67
N PHE A 161 18.43 -13.22 -9.92
CA PHE A 161 17.94 -14.20 -10.89
C PHE A 161 18.37 -13.85 -12.31
N LEU A 162 18.23 -12.61 -12.75
CA LEU A 162 18.69 -12.14 -14.05
C LEU A 162 20.20 -12.30 -14.22
N GLY A 163 21.00 -12.00 -13.18
CA GLY A 163 22.45 -12.22 -13.19
C GLY A 163 22.83 -13.71 -13.31
N PHE A 164 22.04 -14.59 -12.70
CA PHE A 164 22.21 -16.04 -12.87
C PHE A 164 21.90 -16.52 -14.29
N LEU A 165 20.86 -15.97 -14.93
CA LEU A 165 20.49 -16.29 -16.31
C LEU A 165 21.57 -15.79 -17.30
N SER A 166 22.02 -14.54 -17.14
CA SER A 166 23.01 -13.93 -18.04
C SER A 166 24.36 -14.66 -18.02
N GLY A 167 24.79 -15.15 -16.85
CA GLY A 167 25.98 -15.99 -16.73
C GLY A 167 25.92 -17.33 -17.48
N ARG A 168 24.77 -17.71 -18.05
CA ARG A 168 24.56 -18.99 -18.78
C ARG A 168 24.26 -18.81 -20.26
N PHE A 169 24.36 -17.59 -20.80
CA PHE A 169 24.06 -17.31 -22.20
C PHE A 169 24.97 -18.04 -23.21
N ASN A 170 26.20 -18.39 -22.82
CA ASN A 170 27.16 -19.09 -23.67
C ASN A 170 27.14 -20.62 -23.52
N THR A 171 26.17 -21.17 -22.78
CA THR A 171 26.02 -22.63 -22.62
C THR A 171 25.28 -23.25 -23.81
N ARG A 172 25.29 -24.59 -23.93
CA ARG A 172 24.50 -25.33 -24.94
C ARG A 172 23.01 -24.96 -24.93
N MET A 173 22.47 -24.60 -23.76
CA MET A 173 21.08 -24.15 -23.57
C MET A 173 20.96 -22.62 -23.45
N GLY A 174 21.96 -21.86 -23.88
CA GLY A 174 22.02 -20.40 -23.73
C GLY A 174 20.86 -19.65 -24.40
N TRP A 175 20.25 -20.22 -25.44
CA TRP A 175 19.03 -19.68 -26.05
C TRP A 175 17.85 -19.68 -25.07
N ALA A 176 17.67 -20.75 -24.27
CA ALA A 176 16.59 -20.85 -23.30
C ALA A 176 16.78 -19.84 -22.16
N PHE A 177 18.01 -19.67 -21.68
CA PHE A 177 18.34 -18.64 -20.68
C PHE A 177 18.10 -17.23 -21.22
N ARG A 178 18.46 -16.95 -22.48
CA ARG A 178 18.15 -15.67 -23.14
C ARG A 178 16.66 -15.44 -23.30
N PHE A 179 15.90 -16.48 -23.65
CA PHE A 179 14.44 -16.41 -23.74
C PHE A 179 13.81 -16.07 -22.38
N VAL A 180 14.18 -16.78 -21.31
CA VAL A 180 13.67 -16.50 -19.96
C VAL A 180 14.09 -15.10 -19.50
N PHE A 181 15.33 -14.69 -19.76
CA PHE A 181 15.80 -13.34 -19.44
C PHE A 181 14.96 -12.26 -20.14
N ALA A 182 14.75 -12.41 -21.46
CA ALA A 182 13.91 -11.51 -22.24
C ALA A 182 12.46 -11.50 -21.72
N ALA A 183 11.90 -12.68 -21.37
CA ALA A 183 10.55 -12.79 -20.82
C ALA A 183 10.40 -12.03 -19.49
N VAL A 184 11.38 -12.11 -18.57
CA VAL A 184 11.34 -11.33 -17.32
C VAL A 184 11.23 -9.83 -17.62
N ILE A 185 12.03 -9.31 -18.56
CA ILE A 185 12.02 -7.89 -18.94
C ILE A 185 10.70 -7.51 -19.62
N LEU A 186 10.28 -8.26 -20.64
CA LEU A 186 9.06 -7.95 -21.42
C LEU A 186 7.79 -8.03 -20.56
N LEU A 187 7.67 -9.03 -19.69
CA LEU A 187 6.53 -9.16 -18.78
C LEU A 187 6.52 -8.04 -17.73
N GLY A 188 7.69 -7.59 -17.26
CA GLY A 188 7.79 -6.40 -16.41
C GLY A 188 7.29 -5.13 -17.11
N LEU A 189 7.68 -4.94 -18.37
CA LEU A 189 7.25 -3.80 -19.18
C LEU A 189 5.74 -3.83 -19.49
N ARG A 190 5.15 -5.00 -19.72
CA ARG A 190 3.70 -5.15 -19.97
C ARG A 190 2.87 -4.52 -18.84
N TYR A 191 3.12 -4.90 -17.60
CA TYR A 191 2.38 -4.34 -16.46
C TYR A 191 2.71 -2.87 -16.20
N GLY A 192 3.95 -2.46 -16.49
CA GLY A 192 4.33 -1.04 -16.46
C GLY A 192 3.51 -0.21 -17.45
N TYR A 193 3.36 -0.70 -18.68
CA TYR A 193 2.58 -0.06 -19.72
C TYR A 193 1.08 0.06 -19.36
N GLU A 194 0.47 -1.03 -18.90
CA GLU A 194 -0.95 -1.04 -18.50
C GLU A 194 -1.24 -0.07 -17.33
N ARG A 195 -0.30 0.06 -16.37
CA ARG A 195 -0.49 0.89 -15.17
C ARG A 195 -0.12 2.34 -15.33
N ALA A 196 0.90 2.64 -16.12
CA ALA A 196 1.39 4.00 -16.25
C ALA A 196 0.41 4.93 -16.99
N ARG A 197 -0.63 4.36 -17.63
CA ARG A 197 -1.71 5.10 -18.31
C ARG A 197 -1.17 6.22 -19.22
N PHE A 198 0.02 6.04 -19.80
CA PHE A 198 0.72 7.09 -20.55
C PHE A 198 -0.10 7.67 -21.71
N PHE A 199 -1.03 6.87 -22.25
CA PHE A 199 -1.89 7.24 -23.37
C PHE A 199 -3.38 7.25 -23.01
N TRP A 200 -3.73 7.25 -21.72
CA TRP A 200 -5.12 7.41 -21.34
C TRP A 200 -5.54 8.85 -21.68
N PRO A 201 -6.59 9.06 -22.48
CA PRO A 201 -6.98 10.40 -22.90
C PRO A 201 -7.30 11.24 -21.64
N PRO A 202 -6.61 12.36 -21.42
CA PRO A 202 -6.86 13.24 -20.26
C PRO A 202 -8.28 13.80 -20.25
N GLU A 203 -8.95 13.77 -21.40
CA GLU A 203 -10.18 14.50 -21.69
C GLU A 203 -11.34 14.10 -20.78
N ALA A 204 -11.56 12.80 -20.53
CA ALA A 204 -12.67 12.36 -19.69
C ALA A 204 -12.51 12.79 -18.23
N GLN A 205 -11.28 12.70 -17.68
CA GLN A 205 -11.02 13.09 -16.30
C GLN A 205 -10.90 14.62 -16.14
N ALA A 206 -10.38 15.31 -17.17
CA ALA A 206 -10.34 16.77 -17.20
C ALA A 206 -11.75 17.38 -17.30
N ALA A 207 -12.64 16.78 -18.10
CA ALA A 207 -14.04 17.20 -18.19
C ALA A 207 -14.76 17.03 -16.86
N MET A 208 -14.62 15.87 -16.21
CA MET A 208 -15.22 15.62 -14.89
C MET A 208 -14.66 16.58 -13.82
N ASN A 209 -13.35 16.81 -13.81
CA ASN A 209 -12.74 17.77 -12.89
C ASN A 209 -13.25 19.20 -13.12
N LYS A 210 -13.54 19.57 -14.38
CA LYS A 210 -14.11 20.88 -14.72
C LYS A 210 -15.55 20.99 -14.20
N ASP A 211 -16.36 19.95 -14.37
CA ASP A 211 -17.73 19.91 -13.88
C ASP A 211 -17.77 20.02 -12.35
N ILE A 212 -16.93 19.25 -11.65
CA ILE A 212 -16.86 19.29 -10.18
C ILE A 212 -16.41 20.66 -9.68
N LYS A 213 -15.43 21.28 -10.33
CA LYS A 213 -15.00 22.65 -9.99
C LYS A 213 -16.08 23.69 -10.26
N ALA A 214 -16.96 23.46 -11.22
CA ALA A 214 -18.11 24.34 -11.45
C ALA A 214 -19.16 24.23 -10.33
N LEU A 215 -19.18 23.11 -9.58
CA LEU A 215 -20.04 22.94 -8.41
C LEU A 215 -19.52 23.66 -7.16
N THR A 216 -18.27 24.12 -7.13
CA THR A 216 -17.69 24.82 -5.97
C THR A 216 -18.51 26.05 -5.56
N THR A 217 -19.18 26.73 -6.49
CA THR A 217 -20.03 27.90 -6.17
C THR A 217 -21.41 27.51 -5.61
N GLN A 218 -21.81 26.24 -5.71
CA GLN A 218 -23.11 25.72 -5.29
C GLN A 218 -23.03 24.90 -3.99
N LEU A 219 -21.81 24.60 -3.54
CA LEU A 219 -21.52 23.73 -2.41
C LEU A 219 -20.73 24.51 -1.36
N ASP A 220 -21.18 24.45 -0.11
CA ASP A 220 -20.51 25.06 1.04
C ASP A 220 -20.07 24.00 2.08
N GLU A 221 -19.41 24.45 3.15
CA GLU A 221 -18.97 23.58 4.26
C GLU A 221 -20.13 22.89 5.00
N LYS A 222 -21.36 23.41 4.86
CA LYS A 222 -22.57 22.83 5.44
C LYS A 222 -23.36 22.01 4.43
N THR A 223 -22.77 21.64 3.31
CA THR A 223 -23.43 20.79 2.32
C THR A 223 -22.89 19.37 2.36
N VAL A 224 -23.80 18.39 2.37
CA VAL A 224 -23.49 16.97 2.22
C VAL A 224 -24.12 16.43 0.93
N VAL A 225 -23.28 15.86 0.07
CA VAL A 225 -23.65 15.30 -1.23
C VAL A 225 -23.68 13.77 -1.15
N PHE A 226 -24.82 13.15 -1.47
CA PHE A 226 -24.95 11.69 -1.53
C PHE A 226 -25.07 11.18 -2.96
N ASN A 227 -24.95 9.85 -3.12
CA ASN A 227 -25.19 9.11 -4.36
C ASN A 227 -24.23 9.43 -5.51
N THR A 228 -22.97 9.76 -5.21
CA THR A 228 -22.00 10.17 -6.24
C THR A 228 -20.79 9.24 -6.32
N PRO A 229 -20.44 8.71 -7.50
CA PRO A 229 -19.21 7.94 -7.65
C PRO A 229 -17.94 8.81 -7.56
N TYR A 230 -18.08 10.14 -7.61
CA TYR A 230 -16.97 11.11 -7.54
C TYR A 230 -16.88 11.80 -6.18
N PHE A 231 -17.24 11.11 -5.10
CA PHE A 231 -17.27 11.68 -3.76
C PHE A 231 -15.89 12.18 -3.31
N ILE A 232 -14.81 11.50 -3.69
CA ILE A 232 -13.44 11.91 -3.37
C ILE A 232 -13.10 13.22 -4.09
N GLU A 233 -13.38 13.32 -5.39
CA GLU A 233 -13.08 14.50 -6.18
C GLU A 233 -13.91 15.71 -5.73
N ILE A 234 -15.17 15.51 -5.34
CA ILE A 234 -16.01 16.57 -4.77
C ILE A 234 -15.39 17.07 -3.46
N MET A 235 -15.02 16.20 -2.54
CA MET A 235 -14.37 16.59 -1.27
C MET A 235 -12.98 17.23 -1.49
N PHE A 236 -12.32 16.94 -2.62
CA PHE A 236 -11.02 17.51 -2.95
C PHE A 236 -11.12 18.91 -3.56
N TYR A 237 -12.12 19.16 -4.42
CA TYR A 237 -12.28 20.42 -5.15
C TYR A 237 -13.33 21.37 -4.56
N THR A 238 -14.11 20.93 -3.58
CA THR A 238 -15.20 21.69 -2.97
C THR A 238 -15.16 21.55 -1.45
N PRO A 239 -15.74 22.49 -0.70
CA PRO A 239 -15.81 22.41 0.77
C PRO A 239 -16.84 21.40 1.29
N ALA A 240 -17.66 20.81 0.41
CA ALA A 240 -18.72 19.89 0.81
C ALA A 240 -18.19 18.48 1.13
N ILE A 241 -18.90 17.80 2.03
CA ILE A 241 -18.69 16.38 2.30
C ILE A 241 -19.48 15.57 1.27
N ALA A 242 -18.90 14.49 0.74
CA ALA A 242 -19.59 13.65 -0.23
C ALA A 242 -19.49 12.16 0.10
N TYR A 243 -20.52 11.40 -0.28
CA TYR A 243 -20.61 9.96 -0.08
C TYR A 243 -21.12 9.25 -1.34
N GLU A 244 -20.54 8.08 -1.62
CA GLU A 244 -21.00 7.19 -2.70
C GLU A 244 -22.38 6.59 -2.43
N ARG A 245 -22.67 6.31 -1.16
CA ARG A 245 -23.92 5.66 -0.74
C ARG A 245 -25.11 6.63 -0.70
N MET A 246 -26.30 6.04 -0.63
CA MET A 246 -27.50 6.74 -0.21
C MET A 246 -27.50 6.99 1.32
N PRO A 247 -28.08 8.10 1.79
CA PRO A 247 -28.23 8.37 3.22
C PRO A 247 -29.27 7.45 3.84
N THR A 248 -29.07 7.07 5.11
CA THR A 248 -30.11 6.43 5.91
C THR A 248 -31.04 7.49 6.52
N GLU A 249 -32.24 7.12 6.96
CA GLU A 249 -33.13 8.05 7.67
C GLU A 249 -32.47 8.66 8.92
N GLU A 250 -31.62 7.89 9.60
CA GLU A 250 -30.85 8.38 10.74
C GLU A 250 -29.84 9.45 10.32
N ASP A 251 -29.14 9.26 9.20
CA ASP A 251 -28.22 10.25 8.63
C ASP A 251 -28.96 11.55 8.29
N LEU A 252 -30.11 11.45 7.59
CA LEU A 252 -30.93 12.61 7.22
C LEU A 252 -31.35 13.40 8.46
N ASN A 253 -31.83 12.70 9.50
CA ASN A 253 -32.25 13.31 10.75
C ASN A 253 -31.10 14.01 11.48
N LYS A 254 -29.92 13.37 11.56
CA LYS A 254 -28.73 13.95 12.20
C LYS A 254 -28.23 15.19 11.47
N LEU A 255 -28.11 15.09 10.14
CA LEU A 255 -27.60 16.17 9.30
C LEU A 255 -28.55 17.37 9.28
N THR A 256 -29.86 17.12 9.17
CA THR A 256 -30.87 18.19 9.21
C THR A 256 -30.88 18.89 10.57
N LYS A 257 -30.80 18.13 11.68
CA LYS A 257 -30.69 18.70 13.04
C LYS A 257 -29.42 19.52 13.24
N ALA A 258 -28.32 19.12 12.61
CA ALA A 258 -27.05 19.85 12.65
C ALA A 258 -27.01 21.04 11.67
N GLY A 259 -28.08 21.26 10.88
CA GLY A 259 -28.22 22.37 9.96
C GLY A 259 -27.43 22.21 8.66
N TYR A 260 -27.17 20.97 8.23
CA TYR A 260 -26.55 20.68 6.95
C TYR A 260 -27.59 20.69 5.82
N GLN A 261 -27.21 21.24 4.66
CA GLN A 261 -27.95 21.09 3.42
C GLN A 261 -27.63 19.74 2.79
N ILE A 262 -28.66 19.01 2.40
CA ILE A 262 -28.53 17.69 1.80
C ILE A 262 -28.75 17.84 0.29
N ARG A 263 -27.83 17.28 -0.49
CA ARG A 263 -27.86 17.25 -1.95
C ARG A 263 -27.57 15.84 -2.44
N TYR A 264 -28.03 15.54 -3.64
CA TYR A 264 -27.74 14.30 -4.35
C TYR A 264 -27.01 14.67 -5.63
N ALA A 265 -26.00 13.90 -6.05
CA ALA A 265 -25.44 14.06 -7.38
C ALA A 265 -25.82 12.87 -8.26
N VAL A 266 -26.12 13.15 -9.52
CA VAL A 266 -26.40 12.12 -10.53
C VAL A 266 -25.58 12.43 -11.77
N LEU A 267 -25.07 11.38 -12.40
CA LEU A 267 -24.41 11.49 -13.69
C LEU A 267 -25.47 11.47 -14.80
N ALA A 268 -25.74 12.62 -15.40
CA ALA A 268 -26.69 12.77 -16.49
C ALA A 268 -25.95 13.25 -17.74
N GLU A 269 -26.05 12.49 -18.84
CA GLU A 269 -25.44 12.82 -20.14
C GLU A 269 -23.92 13.06 -20.06
N GLY A 270 -23.23 12.37 -19.14
CA GLY A 270 -21.79 12.52 -18.93
C GLY A 270 -21.38 13.69 -18.03
N HIS A 271 -22.34 14.49 -17.54
CA HIS A 271 -22.12 15.61 -16.63
C HIS A 271 -22.65 15.32 -15.22
N LEU A 272 -21.93 15.80 -14.22
CA LEU A 272 -22.36 15.72 -12.82
C LEU A 272 -23.37 16.84 -12.53
N LYS A 273 -24.60 16.48 -12.13
CA LYS A 273 -25.65 17.43 -11.77
C LYS A 273 -26.09 17.21 -10.32
N LEU A 274 -26.31 18.31 -9.59
CA LEU A 274 -26.88 18.28 -8.24
C LEU A 274 -28.42 18.27 -8.31
N MET A 275 -29.03 17.51 -7.41
CA MET A 275 -30.46 17.38 -7.22
C MET A 275 -30.80 17.57 -5.74
N GLU A 276 -31.99 18.13 -5.47
CA GLU A 276 -32.50 18.32 -4.10
C GLU A 276 -33.18 17.07 -3.55
N THR A 277 -33.69 16.22 -4.43
CA THR A 277 -34.32 14.94 -4.10
C THR A 277 -33.52 13.78 -4.69
N PRO A 278 -33.56 12.59 -4.08
CA PRO A 278 -32.94 11.41 -4.68
C PRO A 278 -33.61 11.13 -6.03
N GLY A 279 -32.83 11.22 -7.10
CA GLY A 279 -33.29 10.87 -8.45
C GLY A 279 -33.45 9.36 -8.58
N HIS A 280 -34.55 8.92 -9.19
CA HIS A 280 -34.74 7.55 -9.66
C HIS A 280 -33.89 7.27 -10.91
#